data_AF-A0A927GGP9-F1
#
_entry.id   AF-A0A927GGP9-F1
#
_cell.length_a   1.000
_cell.length_b   1.000
_cell.length_c   1.000
_cell.angle_alpha   90.00
_cell.angle_beta   90.00
_cell.angle_gamma   90.00
#
_symmetry.space_group_name_H-M   'P 1'
#
loop_
_entity.id
_entity.type
_entity.pdbx_description
1 polymer ?
#
loop_
_entity_poly.entity_id
_entity_poly.type
_entity_poly.pdbx_seq_one_letter_code
_entity_poly.pdbx_strand_id
1 'polypeptide(L)'
;MIYLLDDNKDDKRKTTFNVSYVDDGSFSDCLTAISHLPQNADLGFMSDARCLFIHESTEDTDANAKFMSGSTTNARRIIEDLSDNGDKIPLVVFSNQMTGATIYDFDNKPYWVKQINKTLLYQQRLYPFLSHYRITGHIELRIIAYGENYRLVEAGRYARCLIEPLVIFERSQMMDLSFLPKLTMLERFYEFMNPDGGYNEFVNSLEDNPITVGNFVDNISLVIESISENYGKNTYAWQR
;
A
#
# COMPACT_ATOMS: atom_id res chain seq x y z
N MET A 1 -12.43 9.93 9.24
CA MET A 1 -12.83 8.54 9.60
C MET A 1 -12.45 7.60 8.47
N ILE A 2 -12.11 6.33 8.72
CA ILE A 2 -12.01 5.30 7.67
C ILE A 2 -13.38 4.64 7.55
N TYR A 3 -13.92 4.48 6.34
CA TYR A 3 -15.16 3.73 6.14
C TYR A 3 -14.91 2.40 5.41
N LEU A 4 -15.58 1.35 5.88
CA LEU A 4 -15.54 0.02 5.31
C LEU A 4 -16.95 -0.38 4.86
N LEU A 5 -17.17 -0.40 3.56
CA LEU A 5 -18.42 -0.81 2.94
C LEU A 5 -18.33 -2.29 2.59
N ASP A 6 -18.99 -3.11 3.39
CA ASP A 6 -19.07 -4.55 3.23
C ASP A 6 -20.40 -5.04 3.81
N ASP A 7 -21.21 -5.70 3.00
CA ASP A 7 -22.54 -6.18 3.37
C ASP A 7 -22.52 -7.12 4.60
N ASN A 8 -21.37 -7.72 4.91
CA ASN A 8 -21.17 -8.68 5.99
C ASN A 8 -22.30 -9.72 6.09
N LYS A 9 -22.82 -10.14 4.93
CA LYS A 9 -23.97 -11.05 4.87
C LYS A 9 -23.68 -12.32 5.67
N ASP A 10 -24.62 -12.71 6.52
CA ASP A 10 -24.52 -13.88 7.42
C ASP A 10 -23.34 -13.83 8.41
N ASP A 11 -22.89 -12.63 8.80
CA ASP A 11 -21.78 -12.42 9.74
C ASP A 11 -20.47 -13.07 9.29
N LYS A 12 -20.21 -13.03 7.97
CA LYS A 12 -19.04 -13.66 7.35
C LYS A 12 -17.70 -13.15 7.88
N ARG A 13 -17.61 -11.89 8.30
CA ARG A 13 -16.40 -11.36 8.98
C ARG A 13 -16.01 -12.22 10.17
N LYS A 14 -16.97 -12.52 11.04
CA LYS A 14 -16.73 -13.38 12.20
C LYS A 14 -16.62 -14.86 11.81
N THR A 15 -17.59 -15.38 11.06
CA THR A 15 -17.74 -16.83 10.85
C THR A 15 -16.78 -17.41 9.83
N THR A 16 -16.38 -16.63 8.82
CA THR A 16 -15.51 -17.08 7.72
C THR A 16 -14.08 -16.56 7.87
N PHE A 17 -13.93 -15.28 8.25
CA PHE A 17 -12.62 -14.64 8.31
C PHE A 17 -12.04 -14.59 9.74
N ASN A 18 -12.81 -15.01 10.76
CA ASN A 18 -12.44 -14.94 12.17
C ASN A 18 -12.03 -13.53 12.62
N VAL A 19 -12.73 -12.51 12.11
CA VAL A 19 -12.53 -11.10 12.41
C VAL A 19 -13.67 -10.60 13.29
N SER A 20 -13.35 -10.20 14.53
CA SER A 20 -14.29 -9.50 15.43
C SER A 20 -13.97 -8.02 15.58
N TYR A 21 -12.71 -7.62 15.40
CA TYR A 21 -12.20 -6.27 15.70
C TYR A 21 -12.88 -5.13 14.92
N VAL A 22 -13.57 -5.47 13.82
CA VAL A 22 -14.35 -4.52 13.02
C VAL A 22 -15.69 -4.20 13.70
N ASP A 23 -16.29 -5.19 14.35
CA ASP A 23 -17.66 -5.13 14.88
C ASP A 23 -17.72 -5.01 16.41
N ASP A 24 -16.64 -5.39 17.11
CA ASP A 24 -16.56 -5.31 18.58
C ASP A 24 -16.15 -3.92 19.12
N GLY A 25 -15.93 -2.95 18.23
CA GLY A 25 -15.58 -1.58 18.59
C GLY A 25 -14.08 -1.31 18.82
N SER A 26 -13.20 -2.29 18.62
CA SER A 26 -11.73 -2.16 18.81
C SER A 26 -11.08 -1.02 18.04
N PHE A 27 -11.69 -0.59 16.93
CA PHE A 27 -11.26 0.53 16.09
C PHE A 27 -12.36 1.58 15.88
N SER A 28 -13.36 1.66 16.77
CA SER A 28 -14.49 2.59 16.62
C SER A 28 -14.10 4.07 16.58
N ASP A 29 -12.91 4.41 17.07
CA ASP A 29 -12.31 5.75 17.00
C ASP A 29 -11.83 6.13 15.59
N CYS A 30 -11.51 5.14 14.75
CA CYS A 30 -10.92 5.38 13.42
C CYS A 30 -11.58 4.63 12.26
N LEU A 31 -12.43 3.64 12.52
CA LEU A 31 -13.14 2.82 11.53
C LEU A 31 -14.65 2.86 11.77
N THR A 32 -15.40 3.05 10.68
CA THR A 32 -16.85 2.86 10.64
C THR A 32 -17.20 1.82 9.57
N ALA A 33 -17.79 0.69 9.99
CA ALA A 33 -18.32 -0.29 9.06
C ALA A 33 -19.75 0.09 8.62
N ILE A 34 -20.00 0.02 7.31
CA ILE A 34 -21.31 0.25 6.70
C ILE A 34 -21.73 -1.04 6.00
N SER A 35 -22.65 -1.79 6.63
CA SER A 35 -23.15 -3.06 6.08
C SER A 35 -24.50 -2.94 5.36
N HIS A 36 -25.17 -1.80 5.50
CA HIS A 36 -26.42 -1.52 4.80
C HIS A 36 -26.33 -0.14 4.17
N LEU A 37 -26.50 -0.08 2.85
CA LEU A 37 -26.47 1.17 2.10
C LEU A 37 -27.72 1.23 1.21
N PRO A 38 -28.70 2.11 1.54
CA PRO A 38 -29.93 2.22 0.76
C PRO A 38 -29.65 2.51 -0.72
N GLN A 39 -30.46 1.96 -1.62
CA GLN A 39 -30.34 2.31 -3.05
C GLN A 39 -30.44 3.83 -3.22
N ASN A 40 -29.50 4.42 -3.98
CA ASN A 40 -29.35 5.87 -4.15
C ASN A 40 -29.10 6.62 -2.83
N ALA A 41 -28.36 6.01 -1.89
CA ALA A 41 -27.98 6.65 -0.64
C ALA A 41 -27.31 8.00 -0.89
N ASP A 42 -27.54 8.93 0.03
CA ASP A 42 -26.70 10.11 0.16
C ASP A 42 -25.31 9.65 0.64
N LEU A 43 -24.29 9.96 -0.16
CA LEU A 43 -22.90 9.60 0.11
C LEU A 43 -22.15 10.74 0.82
N GLY A 44 -22.86 11.65 1.48
CA GLY A 44 -22.28 12.77 2.22
C GLY A 44 -21.17 12.38 3.20
N PHE A 45 -21.21 11.17 3.76
CA PHE A 45 -20.14 10.63 4.62
C PHE A 45 -18.76 10.56 3.93
N MET A 46 -18.72 10.51 2.60
CA MET A 46 -17.47 10.51 1.84
C MET A 46 -16.70 11.82 2.00
N SER A 47 -17.38 12.95 2.25
CA SER A 47 -16.72 14.25 2.38
C SER A 47 -15.70 14.32 3.53
N ASP A 48 -15.92 13.55 4.59
CA ASP A 48 -15.05 13.46 5.78
C ASP A 48 -14.22 12.16 5.82
N ALA A 49 -14.28 11.36 4.75
CA ALA A 49 -13.57 10.11 4.65
C ALA A 49 -12.07 10.34 4.48
N ARG A 50 -11.29 9.69 5.35
CA ARG A 50 -9.81 9.65 5.26
C ARG A 50 -9.34 8.53 4.35
N CYS A 51 -10.12 7.46 4.24
CA CYS A 51 -9.92 6.34 3.34
C CYS A 51 -11.24 5.56 3.23
N LEU A 52 -11.49 4.95 2.07
CA LEU A 52 -12.62 4.07 1.82
C LEU A 52 -12.15 2.68 1.44
N PHE A 53 -12.72 1.67 2.09
CA PHE A 53 -12.65 0.28 1.69
C PHE A 53 -14.03 -0.10 1.16
N ILE A 54 -14.09 -0.65 -0.04
CA ILE A 54 -15.38 -1.04 -0.64
C ILE A 54 -15.31 -2.42 -1.25
N HIS A 55 -16.26 -3.27 -0.86
CA HIS A 55 -16.47 -4.54 -1.53
C HIS A 55 -17.13 -4.28 -2.90
N GLU A 56 -16.52 -4.75 -3.99
CA GLU A 56 -16.95 -4.43 -5.37
C GLU A 56 -18.43 -4.77 -5.62
N SER A 57 -18.92 -5.83 -4.98
CA SER A 57 -20.28 -6.33 -5.14
C SER A 57 -21.18 -6.06 -3.94
N THR A 58 -20.90 -5.02 -3.15
CA THR A 58 -21.78 -4.61 -2.04
C THR A 58 -23.19 -4.37 -2.57
N GLU A 59 -24.16 -5.14 -2.06
CA GLU A 59 -25.57 -5.02 -2.48
C GLU A 59 -26.21 -3.80 -1.81
N ASP A 60 -27.00 -3.05 -2.58
CA ASP A 60 -27.86 -1.98 -2.08
C ASP A 60 -28.96 -2.57 -1.18
N THR A 61 -29.50 -1.76 -0.28
CA THR A 61 -30.65 -2.15 0.54
C THR A 61 -31.92 -1.39 0.18
N ASP A 62 -33.07 -2.02 0.38
CA ASP A 62 -34.36 -1.35 0.30
C ASP A 62 -34.66 -0.48 1.54
N ALA A 63 -35.82 0.17 1.56
CA ALA A 63 -36.27 0.99 2.68
C ALA A 63 -36.45 0.22 4.01
N ASN A 64 -36.47 -1.12 3.96
CA ASN A 64 -36.57 -2.01 5.12
C ASN A 64 -35.22 -2.65 5.48
N ALA A 65 -34.10 -2.13 4.96
CA ALA A 65 -32.74 -2.65 5.13
C ALA A 65 -32.52 -4.08 4.59
N LYS A 66 -33.39 -4.56 3.68
CA LYS A 66 -33.20 -5.85 3.01
C LYS A 66 -32.29 -5.70 1.80
N PHE A 67 -31.36 -6.62 1.61
CA PHE A 67 -30.48 -6.63 0.45
C PHE A 67 -31.26 -6.81 -0.86
N MET A 68 -31.01 -5.93 -1.81
CA MET A 68 -31.55 -5.97 -3.16
C MET A 68 -30.59 -6.76 -4.03
N SER A 69 -30.89 -8.04 -4.25
CA SER A 69 -29.94 -8.95 -4.88
C SER A 69 -29.49 -8.46 -6.26
N GLY A 70 -28.17 -8.37 -6.46
CA GLY A 70 -27.55 -7.89 -7.70
C GLY A 70 -27.59 -6.37 -7.92
N SER A 71 -28.24 -5.59 -7.05
CA SER A 71 -28.19 -4.13 -7.11
C SER A 71 -26.90 -3.66 -6.44
N THR A 72 -25.91 -3.17 -7.20
CA THR A 72 -24.61 -2.69 -6.69
C THR A 72 -24.39 -1.22 -7.06
N THR A 73 -25.47 -0.46 -7.19
CA THR A 73 -25.48 0.89 -7.78
C THR A 73 -24.58 1.83 -6.99
N ASN A 74 -24.68 1.83 -5.66
CA ASN A 74 -23.85 2.69 -4.83
C ASN A 74 -22.38 2.30 -4.91
N ALA A 75 -22.08 1.00 -4.87
CA ALA A 75 -20.69 0.53 -4.93
C ALA A 75 -20.01 0.93 -6.23
N ARG A 76 -20.69 0.72 -7.37
CA ARG A 76 -20.20 1.16 -8.68
C ARG A 76 -20.01 2.66 -8.74
N ARG A 77 -21.01 3.45 -8.31
CA ARG A 77 -20.91 4.92 -8.32
C ARG A 77 -19.72 5.41 -7.51
N ILE A 78 -19.50 4.88 -6.31
CA ILE A 78 -18.34 5.25 -5.46
C ILE A 78 -17.02 4.91 -6.16
N ILE A 79 -16.91 3.70 -6.73
CA ILE A 79 -15.69 3.25 -7.39
C ILE A 79 -15.41 4.11 -8.62
N GLU A 80 -16.40 4.32 -9.48
CA GLU A 80 -16.30 5.13 -10.71
C GLU A 80 -15.98 6.61 -10.37
N ASP A 81 -16.68 7.20 -9.40
CA ASP A 81 -16.47 8.58 -8.98
C ASP A 81 -15.04 8.79 -8.43
N LEU A 82 -14.50 7.83 -7.67
CA LEU A 82 -13.17 7.99 -7.07
C LEU A 82 -12.03 7.48 -7.95
N SER A 83 -12.27 6.54 -8.86
CA SER A 83 -11.25 6.08 -9.81
C SER A 83 -10.95 7.14 -10.86
N ASP A 84 -11.95 7.96 -11.21
CA ASP A 84 -11.88 8.89 -12.33
C ASP A 84 -11.64 10.35 -11.89
N ASN A 85 -12.09 10.77 -10.70
CA ASN A 85 -12.05 12.18 -10.29
C ASN A 85 -10.81 12.64 -9.50
N GLY A 86 -9.76 11.82 -9.41
CA GLY A 86 -8.48 12.26 -8.87
C GLY A 86 -8.44 12.46 -7.34
N ASP A 87 -7.85 11.48 -6.65
CA ASP A 87 -6.94 11.61 -5.49
C ASP A 87 -7.36 12.45 -4.26
N LYS A 88 -8.65 12.67 -3.99
CA LYS A 88 -9.07 13.29 -2.71
C LYS A 88 -9.18 12.31 -1.54
N ILE A 89 -9.58 11.06 -1.83
CA ILE A 89 -9.86 10.06 -0.81
C ILE A 89 -9.20 8.74 -1.23
N PRO A 90 -8.24 8.24 -0.46
CA PRO A 90 -7.67 6.92 -0.67
C PRO A 90 -8.74 5.82 -0.77
N LEU A 91 -8.65 4.97 -1.78
CA LEU A 91 -9.63 3.93 -2.09
C LEU A 91 -8.98 2.54 -2.16
N VAL A 92 -9.62 1.58 -1.50
CA VAL A 92 -9.29 0.15 -1.60
C VAL A 92 -10.52 -0.61 -2.07
N VAL A 93 -10.41 -1.27 -3.23
CA VAL A 93 -11.46 -2.13 -3.77
C VAL A 93 -11.10 -3.58 -3.49
N PHE A 94 -12.02 -4.33 -2.90
CA PHE A 94 -11.81 -5.74 -2.56
C PHE A 94 -13.00 -6.62 -2.93
N SER A 95 -12.75 -7.91 -3.11
CA SER A 95 -13.78 -8.89 -3.47
C SER A 95 -13.30 -10.32 -3.21
N ASN A 96 -14.23 -11.25 -3.08
CA ASN A 96 -13.93 -12.68 -3.00
C ASN A 96 -13.47 -13.25 -4.35
N GLN A 97 -13.92 -12.66 -5.46
CA GLN A 97 -13.63 -13.14 -6.83
C GLN A 97 -12.27 -12.68 -7.34
N MET A 98 -11.63 -11.75 -6.64
CA MET A 98 -10.29 -11.27 -6.94
C MET A 98 -9.29 -12.39 -6.63
N THR A 99 -8.95 -13.13 -7.67
CA THR A 99 -7.93 -14.19 -7.65
C THR A 99 -6.64 -13.61 -8.22
N GLY A 100 -5.51 -13.85 -7.53
CA GLY A 100 -4.21 -13.32 -7.90
C GLY A 100 -3.65 -12.28 -6.93
N ALA A 101 -2.57 -11.61 -7.37
CA ALA A 101 -1.88 -10.62 -6.57
C ALA A 101 -2.69 -9.32 -6.40
N THR A 102 -2.44 -8.61 -5.30
CA THR A 102 -2.96 -7.26 -5.09
C THR A 102 -2.50 -6.33 -6.22
N ILE A 103 -3.43 -5.60 -6.84
CA ILE A 103 -3.12 -4.64 -7.90
C ILE A 103 -3.03 -3.24 -7.27
N TYR A 104 -1.80 -2.73 -7.19
CA TYR A 104 -1.48 -1.43 -6.65
C TYR A 104 -0.32 -0.82 -7.43
N ASP A 105 -0.54 0.38 -7.96
CA ASP A 105 0.47 1.15 -8.67
C ASP A 105 0.84 2.37 -7.80
N PHE A 106 1.79 2.17 -6.88
CA PHE A 106 2.23 3.24 -5.98
C PHE A 106 2.81 4.44 -6.73
N ASP A 107 3.45 4.20 -7.87
CA ASP A 107 4.22 5.22 -8.57
C ASP A 107 3.29 6.17 -9.35
N ASN A 108 2.20 5.67 -9.93
CA ASN A 108 1.26 6.48 -10.71
C ASN A 108 -0.10 6.73 -10.03
N LYS A 109 -0.53 5.85 -9.12
CA LYS A 109 -1.83 5.90 -8.42
C LYS A 109 -1.69 5.56 -6.93
N PRO A 110 -0.92 6.35 -6.16
CA PRO A 110 -0.55 6.02 -4.78
C PRO A 110 -1.75 5.89 -3.83
N TYR A 111 -2.88 6.49 -4.16
CA TYR A 111 -4.08 6.50 -3.33
C TYR A 111 -5.13 5.46 -3.74
N TRP A 112 -4.80 4.51 -4.64
CA TRP A 112 -5.77 3.53 -5.11
C TRP A 112 -5.23 2.11 -5.17
N VAL A 113 -5.70 1.26 -4.25
CA VAL A 113 -5.57 -0.20 -4.39
C VAL A 113 -6.76 -0.69 -5.21
N LYS A 114 -6.51 -0.95 -6.49
CA LYS A 114 -7.53 -1.35 -7.46
C LYS A 114 -8.14 -2.72 -7.15
N GLN A 115 -7.35 -3.61 -6.54
CA GLN A 115 -7.78 -4.98 -6.33
C GLN A 115 -7.06 -5.61 -5.15
N ILE A 116 -7.81 -6.15 -4.18
CA ILE A 116 -7.28 -7.08 -3.18
C ILE A 116 -8.31 -8.16 -2.83
N ASN A 117 -7.84 -9.40 -2.64
CA ASN A 117 -8.69 -10.49 -2.20
C ASN A 117 -9.26 -10.22 -0.79
N LYS A 118 -10.57 -10.43 -0.59
CA LYS A 118 -11.27 -10.20 0.68
C LYS A 118 -10.66 -10.98 1.86
N THR A 119 -10.31 -12.25 1.65
CA THR A 119 -9.67 -13.09 2.67
C THR A 119 -8.34 -12.50 3.10
N LEU A 120 -7.49 -12.13 2.12
CA LEU A 120 -6.19 -11.52 2.39
C LEU A 120 -6.33 -10.20 3.13
N LEU A 121 -7.28 -9.35 2.71
CA LEU A 121 -7.57 -8.07 3.35
C LEU A 121 -7.87 -8.26 4.84
N TYR A 122 -8.87 -9.07 5.18
CA TYR A 122 -9.34 -9.22 6.55
C TYR A 122 -8.36 -9.95 7.45
N GLN A 123 -7.75 -11.03 6.96
CA GLN A 123 -6.89 -11.87 7.79
C GLN A 123 -5.50 -11.29 8.02
N GLN A 124 -4.99 -10.44 7.11
CA GLN A 124 -3.58 -10.05 7.17
C GLN A 124 -3.27 -8.57 6.91
N ARG A 125 -4.21 -7.76 6.40
CA ARG A 125 -3.90 -6.40 5.92
C ARG A 125 -4.63 -5.30 6.67
N LEU A 126 -5.92 -5.49 6.93
CA LEU A 126 -6.77 -4.48 7.54
C LEU A 126 -6.31 -4.14 8.97
N TYR A 127 -6.03 -5.14 9.82
CA TYR A 127 -5.61 -4.89 11.19
C TYR A 127 -4.28 -4.10 11.30
N PRO A 128 -3.18 -4.48 10.62
CA PRO A 128 -1.95 -3.69 10.62
C PRO A 128 -2.16 -2.27 10.07
N PHE A 129 -2.98 -2.12 9.03
CA PHE A 129 -3.30 -0.82 8.45
C PHE A 129 -4.03 0.10 9.43
N LEU A 130 -5.08 -0.41 10.10
CA LEU A 130 -5.84 0.36 11.09
C LEU A 130 -4.98 0.71 12.30
N SER A 131 -4.15 -0.23 12.76
CA SER A 131 -3.23 -0.01 13.87
C SER A 131 -2.20 1.08 13.54
N HIS A 132 -1.64 1.06 12.33
CA HIS A 132 -0.75 2.10 11.85
C HIS A 132 -1.44 3.46 11.83
N TYR A 133 -2.60 3.56 11.16
CA TYR A 133 -3.33 4.82 11.04
C TYR A 133 -3.74 5.38 12.41
N ARG A 134 -4.19 4.53 13.34
CA ARG A 134 -4.56 4.97 14.70
C ARG A 134 -3.37 5.56 15.47
N ILE A 135 -2.16 5.06 15.24
CA ILE A 135 -0.93 5.54 15.91
C ILE A 135 -0.37 6.79 15.23
N THR A 136 -0.35 6.83 13.90
CA THR A 136 0.39 7.86 13.13
C THR A 136 -0.50 8.96 12.58
N GLY A 137 -1.80 8.70 12.42
CA GLY A 137 -2.72 9.58 11.68
C GLY A 137 -2.54 9.56 10.16
N HIS A 138 -1.63 8.73 9.63
CA HIS A 138 -1.29 8.70 8.21
C HIS A 138 -1.86 7.46 7.50
N ILE A 139 -2.41 7.66 6.30
CA ILE A 139 -2.91 6.58 5.45
C ILE A 139 -1.76 5.99 4.66
N GLU A 140 -1.48 4.71 4.90
CA GLU A 140 -0.40 3.97 4.25
C GLU A 140 -0.95 2.76 3.49
N LEU A 141 -1.33 2.97 2.22
CA LEU A 141 -1.91 1.90 1.39
C LEU A 141 -0.91 0.79 1.04
N ARG A 142 0.40 1.02 1.19
CA ARG A 142 1.40 -0.04 1.02
C ARG A 142 1.24 -1.16 2.06
N ILE A 143 0.72 -0.86 3.25
CA ILE A 143 0.36 -1.90 4.23
C ILE A 143 -0.73 -2.81 3.68
N ILE A 144 -1.70 -2.24 2.95
CA ILE A 144 -2.75 -3.02 2.28
C ILE A 144 -2.16 -3.85 1.14
N ALA A 145 -1.33 -3.23 0.31
CA ALA A 145 -0.77 -3.90 -0.85
C ALA A 145 0.20 -5.04 -0.51
N TYR A 146 1.12 -4.79 0.43
CA TYR A 146 2.29 -5.62 0.67
C TYR A 146 2.36 -6.21 2.10
N GLY A 147 1.52 -5.74 3.02
CA GLY A 147 1.50 -6.17 4.43
C GLY A 147 2.33 -5.26 5.34
N GLU A 148 2.42 -5.61 6.61
CA GLU A 148 3.13 -4.82 7.63
C GLU A 148 4.61 -4.58 7.30
N ASN A 149 5.24 -5.57 6.64
CA ASN A 149 6.62 -5.50 6.17
C ASN A 149 6.75 -4.88 4.76
N TYR A 150 5.80 -4.04 4.33
CA TYR A 150 5.82 -3.40 3.00
C TYR A 150 7.15 -2.71 2.71
N ARG A 151 7.77 -2.18 3.77
CA ARG A 151 9.08 -1.54 3.75
C ARG A 151 10.17 -2.42 3.15
N LEU A 152 10.27 -3.67 3.60
CA LEU A 152 11.24 -4.63 3.06
C LEU A 152 10.92 -5.00 1.61
N VAL A 153 9.63 -5.14 1.29
CA VAL A 153 9.17 -5.47 -0.09
C VAL A 153 9.55 -4.36 -1.07
N GLU A 154 9.35 -3.09 -0.69
CA GLU A 154 9.72 -1.94 -1.52
C GLU A 154 11.23 -1.80 -1.67
N ALA A 155 11.98 -1.91 -0.58
CA ALA A 155 13.42 -1.85 -0.61
C ALA A 155 13.99 -2.92 -1.55
N GLY A 156 13.50 -4.17 -1.45
CA GLY A 156 13.87 -5.25 -2.35
C GLY A 156 13.52 -4.99 -3.82
N ARG A 157 12.37 -4.34 -4.10
CA ARG A 157 11.99 -3.91 -5.46
C ARG A 157 12.99 -2.91 -6.02
N TYR A 158 13.31 -1.86 -5.26
CA TYR A 158 14.27 -0.84 -5.70
C TYR A 158 15.66 -1.43 -5.87
N ALA A 159 16.14 -2.21 -4.91
CA ALA A 159 17.43 -2.90 -4.97
C ALA A 159 17.54 -3.77 -6.23
N ARG A 160 16.51 -4.56 -6.55
CA ARG A 160 16.47 -5.37 -7.78
C ARG A 160 16.60 -4.50 -9.02
N CYS A 161 15.81 -3.42 -9.12
CA CYS A 161 15.87 -2.50 -10.27
C CYS A 161 17.24 -1.82 -10.42
N LEU A 162 17.99 -1.65 -9.33
CA LEU A 162 19.33 -1.07 -9.33
C LEU A 162 20.43 -2.10 -9.63
N ILE A 163 20.30 -3.33 -9.12
CA ILE A 163 21.33 -4.38 -9.23
C ILE A 163 21.22 -5.15 -10.56
N GLU A 164 20.02 -5.50 -11.03
CA GLU A 164 19.84 -6.33 -12.23
C GLU A 164 20.55 -5.76 -13.47
N PRO A 165 20.47 -4.44 -13.77
CA PRO A 165 21.20 -3.85 -14.89
C PRO A 165 22.72 -3.96 -14.76
N LEU A 166 23.24 -4.11 -13.53
CA LEU A 166 24.66 -4.10 -13.26
C LEU A 166 25.34 -5.46 -13.44
N VAL A 167 24.57 -6.54 -13.59
CA VAL A 167 25.08 -7.92 -13.71
C VAL A 167 26.01 -8.10 -14.91
N ILE A 168 25.87 -7.27 -15.95
CA ILE A 168 26.70 -7.35 -17.16
C ILE A 168 28.08 -6.70 -17.02
N PHE A 169 28.33 -5.93 -15.95
CA PHE A 169 29.59 -5.26 -15.72
C PHE A 169 30.48 -6.06 -14.76
N GLU A 170 31.80 -5.89 -14.90
CA GLU A 170 32.73 -6.50 -13.96
C GLU A 170 32.62 -5.80 -12.60
N ARG A 171 32.67 -6.58 -11.51
CA ARG A 171 32.60 -6.02 -10.16
C ARG A 171 33.71 -5.01 -9.84
N SER A 172 34.87 -5.13 -10.48
CA SER A 172 36.00 -4.19 -10.36
C SER A 172 35.86 -2.94 -11.22
N GLN A 173 34.91 -2.88 -12.14
CA GLN A 173 34.67 -1.71 -12.98
C GLN A 173 34.20 -0.54 -12.11
N MET A 174 34.63 0.68 -12.43
CA MET A 174 34.12 1.88 -11.77
C MET A 174 32.65 2.07 -12.12
N MET A 175 31.83 2.36 -11.10
CA MET A 175 30.40 2.60 -11.25
C MET A 175 30.17 3.94 -11.95
N ASP A 176 29.27 3.94 -12.93
CA ASP A 176 28.72 5.15 -13.55
C ASP A 176 27.21 5.14 -13.37
N LEU A 177 26.63 6.27 -13.01
CA LEU A 177 25.18 6.41 -12.83
C LEU A 177 24.41 6.17 -14.14
N SER A 178 25.04 6.35 -15.30
CA SER A 178 24.47 6.01 -16.61
C SER A 178 24.21 4.52 -16.79
N PHE A 179 24.77 3.65 -15.95
CA PHE A 179 24.48 2.20 -15.97
C PHE A 179 23.08 1.90 -15.44
N LEU A 180 22.48 2.83 -14.70
CA LEU A 180 21.15 2.66 -14.13
C LEU A 180 20.09 3.12 -15.13
N PRO A 181 19.09 2.29 -15.44
CA PRO A 181 18.05 2.63 -16.43
C PRO A 181 17.10 3.72 -15.92
N LYS A 182 16.98 3.89 -14.60
CA LYS A 182 16.08 4.84 -13.95
C LYS A 182 16.70 5.39 -12.66
N LEU A 183 17.25 6.59 -12.70
CA LEU A 183 17.78 7.28 -11.52
C LEU A 183 16.71 7.55 -10.45
N THR A 184 15.44 7.68 -10.86
CA THR A 184 14.31 7.78 -9.92
C THR A 184 14.19 6.57 -9.00
N MET A 185 14.67 5.38 -9.40
CA MET A 185 14.72 4.22 -8.49
C MET A 185 15.82 4.37 -7.45
N LEU A 186 16.94 5.01 -7.81
CA LEU A 186 18.02 5.30 -6.86
C LEU A 186 17.59 6.36 -5.85
N GLU A 187 16.89 7.39 -6.32
CA GLU A 187 16.26 8.41 -5.46
C GLU A 187 15.29 7.76 -4.46
N ARG A 188 14.33 6.97 -4.96
CA ARG A 188 13.36 6.26 -4.11
C ARG A 188 14.04 5.32 -3.12
N PHE A 189 15.10 4.63 -3.54
CA PHE A 189 15.90 3.79 -2.64
C PHE A 189 16.61 4.63 -1.57
N TYR A 190 17.17 5.78 -1.95
CA TYR A 190 17.85 6.68 -1.03
C TYR A 190 16.91 7.32 -0.01
N GLU A 191 15.78 7.87 -0.45
CA GLU A 191 14.74 8.40 0.44
C GLU A 191 14.25 7.33 1.42
N PHE A 192 14.22 6.07 0.98
CA PHE A 192 13.87 4.95 1.82
C PHE A 192 14.93 4.66 2.91
N MET A 193 16.21 4.74 2.55
CA MET A 193 17.34 4.56 3.47
C MET A 193 17.50 5.73 4.46
N ASN A 194 17.30 6.95 3.97
CA ASN A 194 17.61 8.18 4.66
C ASN A 194 16.56 9.27 4.31
N PRO A 195 15.37 9.22 4.94
CA PRO A 195 14.25 10.11 4.61
C PRO A 195 14.58 11.60 4.78
N ASP A 196 15.51 11.92 5.67
CA ASP A 196 15.93 13.29 5.99
C ASP A 196 17.20 13.71 5.23
N GLY A 197 17.74 12.82 4.38
CA GLY A 197 18.97 13.05 3.63
C GLY A 197 18.77 13.81 2.32
N GLY A 198 19.78 14.56 1.88
CA GLY A 198 19.80 15.19 0.57
C GLY A 198 20.17 14.21 -0.53
N TYR A 199 19.21 13.74 -1.34
CA TYR A 199 19.48 12.86 -2.48
C TYR A 199 20.55 13.43 -3.44
N ASN A 200 20.46 14.74 -3.73
CA ASN A 200 21.44 15.41 -4.60
C ASN A 200 22.86 15.38 -4.01
N GLU A 201 23.01 15.52 -2.69
CA GLU A 201 24.32 15.43 -2.03
C GLU A 201 24.87 14.00 -2.11
N PHE A 202 24.01 13.00 -1.99
CA PHE A 202 24.39 11.61 -2.16
C PHE A 202 24.88 11.33 -3.59
N VAL A 203 24.13 11.76 -4.60
CA VAL A 203 24.51 11.60 -6.02
C VAL A 203 25.83 12.30 -6.33
N ASN A 204 25.96 13.58 -5.96
CA ASN A 204 27.20 14.33 -6.14
C ASN A 204 28.38 13.61 -5.47
N SER A 205 28.15 13.01 -4.29
CA SER A 205 29.21 12.29 -3.60
C SER A 205 29.65 11.00 -4.29
N LEU A 206 28.73 10.32 -5.01
CA LEU A 206 29.06 9.14 -5.82
C LEU A 206 29.84 9.54 -7.08
N GLU A 207 29.57 10.72 -7.65
CA GLU A 207 30.31 11.25 -8.81
C GLU A 207 31.70 11.76 -8.41
N ASP A 208 31.80 12.48 -7.28
CA ASP A 208 33.05 13.03 -6.76
C ASP A 208 34.00 11.96 -6.20
N ASN A 209 33.44 10.87 -5.67
CA ASN A 209 34.20 9.74 -5.08
C ASN A 209 33.67 8.42 -5.66
N PRO A 210 34.07 8.06 -6.89
CA PRO A 210 33.50 6.91 -7.58
C PRO A 210 33.89 5.61 -6.87
N ILE A 211 32.90 4.72 -6.71
CA ILE A 211 33.09 3.38 -6.17
C ILE A 211 33.04 2.34 -7.29
N THR A 212 33.46 1.11 -7.02
CA THR A 212 33.29 0.02 -7.99
C THR A 212 31.84 -0.45 -8.07
N VAL A 213 31.45 -1.07 -9.18
CA VAL A 213 30.16 -1.76 -9.34
C VAL A 213 29.95 -2.76 -8.20
N GLY A 214 31.00 -3.49 -7.81
CA GLY A 214 30.96 -4.43 -6.69
C GLY A 214 30.59 -3.75 -5.37
N ASN A 215 31.26 -2.64 -5.03
CA ASN A 215 30.95 -1.89 -3.81
C ASN A 215 29.54 -1.29 -3.83
N PHE A 216 29.06 -0.83 -4.99
CA PHE A 216 27.70 -0.32 -5.13
C PHE A 216 26.66 -1.42 -4.84
N VAL A 217 26.83 -2.60 -5.44
CA VAL A 217 25.95 -3.77 -5.21
C VAL A 217 26.01 -4.23 -3.75
N ASP A 218 27.19 -4.27 -3.14
CA ASP A 218 27.37 -4.68 -1.75
C ASP A 218 26.69 -3.70 -0.79
N ASN A 219 26.83 -2.40 -1.03
CA ASN A 219 26.13 -1.37 -0.24
C ASN A 219 24.61 -1.54 -0.31
N ILE A 220 24.03 -1.73 -1.50
CA ILE A 220 22.59 -1.99 -1.63
C ILE A 220 22.20 -3.25 -0.86
N SER A 221 22.98 -4.32 -0.96
CA SER A 221 22.68 -5.60 -0.30
C SER A 221 22.70 -5.45 1.23
N LEU A 222 23.72 -4.80 1.79
CA LEU A 222 23.86 -4.54 3.23
C LEU A 222 22.73 -3.65 3.78
N VAL A 223 22.24 -2.71 2.98
CA VAL A 223 21.05 -1.92 3.33
C VAL A 223 19.81 -2.81 3.43
N ILE A 224 19.59 -3.70 2.46
CA ILE A 224 18.45 -4.63 2.48
C ILE A 224 18.51 -5.56 3.70
N GLU A 225 19.68 -6.10 4.00
CA GLU A 225 19.92 -6.91 5.19
C GLU A 225 19.58 -6.11 6.45
N SER A 226 20.09 -4.88 6.56
CA SER A 226 19.80 -4.00 7.70
C SER A 226 18.30 -3.72 7.86
N ILE A 227 17.57 -3.42 6.78
CA ILE A 227 16.12 -3.20 6.79
C ILE A 227 15.37 -4.46 7.24
N SER A 228 15.81 -5.64 6.77
CA SER A 228 15.23 -6.93 7.14
C SER A 228 15.42 -7.24 8.63
N GLU A 229 16.61 -6.96 9.17
CA GLU A 229 16.95 -7.26 10.57
C GLU A 229 16.38 -6.24 11.57
N ASN A 230 16.17 -4.99 11.15
CA ASN A 230 15.77 -3.89 12.03
C ASN A 230 14.34 -3.41 11.80
N TYR A 231 13.41 -4.33 11.51
CA TYR A 231 11.97 -4.06 11.40
C TYR A 231 11.63 -2.92 10.42
N GLY A 232 12.29 -2.90 9.26
CA GLY A 232 12.03 -1.92 8.21
C GLY A 232 12.81 -0.60 8.35
N LYS A 233 13.77 -0.51 9.27
CA LYS A 233 14.68 0.64 9.41
C LYS A 233 16.07 0.28 8.88
N ASN A 234 16.67 1.19 8.12
CA ASN A 234 18.08 1.06 7.78
C ASN A 234 18.94 1.63 8.91
N THR A 235 19.90 0.85 9.40
CA THR A 235 20.95 1.27 10.34
C THR A 235 22.34 1.19 9.72
N TYR A 236 22.45 0.68 8.49
CA TYR A 236 23.70 0.63 7.76
C TYR A 236 24.01 1.99 7.12
N ALA A 237 25.22 2.48 7.37
CA ALA A 237 25.75 3.67 6.71
C ALA A 237 26.50 3.26 5.44
N TRP A 238 26.09 3.82 4.31
CA TRP A 238 26.72 3.60 3.00
C TRP A 238 28.23 3.82 3.05
N GLN A 239 29.00 2.80 2.67
CA GLN A 239 30.47 2.86 2.67
C GLN A 239 30.97 3.31 1.30
N ARG A 240 32.02 4.14 1.30
CA ARG A 240 32.69 4.61 0.08
C ARG A 240 33.95 3.79 -0.16
#